data_AF-A0A0P1GH61-F1
#
_entry.id   AF-A0A0P1GH61-F1
#
_cell.length_a   1.000
_cell.length_b   1.000
_cell.length_c   1.000
_cell.angle_alpha   90.00
_cell.angle_beta   90.00
_cell.angle_gamma   90.00
#
_symmetry.space_group_name_H-M   'P 1'
#
loop_
_entity.id
_entity.type
_entity.pdbx_description
1 polymer ?
#
loop_
_entity_poly.entity_id
_entity_poly.type
_entity_poly.pdbx_seq_one_letter_code
_entity_poly.pdbx_strand_id
1 'polypeptide(L)' 'MLQDKRKDLDSERQKKLLQRLVEELSRSQPDLYYQTTSTIALLLEAHIQRGAGLSLEERDLLQPLSKRDIELLLSLH' A
#
# COMPACT_ATOMS: atom_id res chain seq x y z
N MET A 1 -10.02 20.04 12.56
CA MET A 1 -11.23 19.78 11.76
C MET A 1 -10.96 19.65 10.25
N LEU A 2 -10.37 20.64 9.56
CA LEU A 2 -10.11 20.54 8.11
C LEU A 2 -8.86 19.70 7.76
N GLN A 3 -7.84 19.74 8.62
CA GLN A 3 -6.62 18.93 8.49
C GLN A 3 -6.89 17.45 8.80
N ASP A 4 -7.68 17.16 9.83
CA ASP A 4 -8.05 15.77 10.19
C ASP A 4 -8.80 15.09 9.04
N LYS A 5 -9.78 15.78 8.44
CA LYS A 5 -10.51 15.28 7.26
C LYS A 5 -9.61 14.96 6.07
N ARG A 6 -8.54 15.74 5.84
CA ARG A 6 -7.59 15.47 4.76
C ARG A 6 -6.75 14.23 5.04
N LYS A 7 -6.28 14.09 6.28
CA LYS A 7 -5.50 12.92 6.71
C LYS A 7 -6.31 11.63 6.59
N ASP A 8 -7.60 11.67 6.94
CA ASP A 8 -8.50 10.53 6.80
C ASP A 8 -8.72 10.18 5.32
N LEU A 9 -8.93 11.19 4.47
CA LEU A 9 -9.07 11.00 3.02
C LEU A 9 -7.81 10.41 2.39
N ASP A 10 -6.63 10.90 2.76
CA ASP A 10 -5.37 10.37 2.25
C ASP A 10 -5.14 8.92 2.72
N SER A 11 -5.48 8.60 3.97
CA SER A 11 -5.39 7.24 4.51
C SER A 11 -6.31 6.27 3.75
N GLU A 12 -7.54 6.69 3.43
CA GLU A 12 -8.47 5.89 2.62
C GLU A 12 -7.98 5.70 1.18
N ARG A 13 -7.39 6.74 0.57
CA ARG A 13 -6.78 6.63 -0.77
C ARG A 13 -5.58 5.69 -0.75
N GLN A 14 -4.71 5.80 0.26
CA GLN A 14 -3.57 4.90 0.46
C GLN A 14 -4.03 3.45 0.61
N LYS A 15 -5.04 3.20 1.46
CA LYS A 15 -5.61 1.86 1.67
C LYS A 15 -6.11 1.24 0.35
N LYS A 16 -6.92 1.97 -0.42
CA LYS A 16 -7.44 1.49 -1.72
C LYS A 16 -6.32 1.18 -2.71
N LEU A 17 -5.30 2.03 -2.75
CA LEU A 17 -4.19 1.84 -3.66
C LEU A 17 -3.33 0.64 -3.27
N LEU A 18 -3.04 0.46 -1.97
CA LEU A 18 -2.35 -0.72 -1.46
C LEU A 18 -3.12 -2.01 -1.77
N GLN A 19 -4.46 -2.01 -1.63
CA GLN A 19 -5.30 -3.15 -2.01
C GLN A 19 -5.16 -3.50 -3.50
N ARG A 20 -5.22 -2.50 -4.38
CA ARG A 20 -4.99 -2.72 -5.83
C ARG A 20 -3.63 -3.36 -6.09
N LEU A 21 -2.57 -2.85 -5.45
CA LEU A 21 -1.23 -3.40 -5.61
C LEU A 21 -1.09 -4.83 -5.08
N VAL A 22 -1.78 -5.17 -3.98
CA VAL A 22 -1.85 -6.55 -3.47
C VAL A 22 -2.51 -7.46 -4.50
N GLU A 23 -3.62 -7.03 -5.10
CA GLU A 23 -4.30 -7.80 -6.16
C GLU A 23 -3.41 -8.00 -7.39
N GLU A 24 -2.70 -6.96 -7.82
CA GLU A 24 -1.74 -7.03 -8.94
C GLU A 24 -0.60 -8.00 -8.64
N LEU A 25 0.00 -7.91 -7.46
CA LEU A 25 1.05 -8.84 -7.02
C LEU A 25 0.52 -10.27 -6.94
N SER A 26 -0.69 -10.48 -6.42
CA SER A 26 -1.33 -11.79 -6.29
C SER A 26 -1.56 -12.46 -7.66
N ARG A 27 -1.82 -11.67 -8.71
CA ARG A 27 -1.93 -12.21 -10.08
C ARG A 27 -0.59 -12.73 -10.61
N SER A 28 0.51 -12.11 -10.21
CA SER A 28 1.87 -12.50 -10.62
C SER A 28 2.51 -13.56 -9.71
N GLN A 29 2.04 -13.67 -8.47
CA GLN A 29 2.58 -14.55 -7.42
C GLN A 29 1.41 -15.19 -6.65
N PRO A 30 0.92 -16.36 -7.08
CA PRO A 30 -0.20 -17.04 -6.43
C PRO A 30 0.04 -17.34 -4.95
N ASP A 31 1.31 -17.56 -4.57
CA ASP A 31 1.71 -17.85 -3.18
C ASP A 31 1.51 -16.66 -2.23
N LEU A 32 1.34 -15.45 -2.76
CA LEU A 32 1.13 -14.22 -1.97
C LEU A 32 -0.10 -14.32 -1.06
N TYR A 33 -1.14 -15.05 -1.50
CA TYR A 33 -2.38 -15.24 -0.74
C TYR A 33 -2.15 -15.94 0.61
N TYR A 34 -1.11 -16.77 0.71
CA TYR A 34 -0.77 -17.52 1.93
C TYR A 34 0.30 -16.83 2.78
N GLN A 35 0.75 -15.64 2.37
CA GLN A 35 1.78 -14.90 3.08
C GLN A 35 1.20 -14.09 4.23
N THR A 36 2.04 -13.82 5.23
CA THR A 36 1.68 -12.92 6.33
C THR A 36 1.57 -11.48 5.84
N THR A 37 0.73 -10.67 6.49
CA THR A 37 0.60 -9.24 6.20
C THR A 37 1.95 -8.50 6.26
N SER A 38 2.83 -8.88 7.19
CA SER A 38 4.20 -8.35 7.30
C SER A 38 5.04 -8.65 6.06
N THR A 39 4.94 -9.85 5.50
CA THR A 39 5.60 -10.23 4.24
C THR A 39 5.04 -9.44 3.07
N ILE A 40 3.71 -9.33 2.98
CA ILE A 40 3.04 -8.57 1.92
C ILE A 40 3.46 -7.09 1.98
N ALA A 41 3.51 -6.50 3.17
CA ALA A 41 3.94 -5.12 3.37
C ALA A 41 5.40 -4.89 2.92
N LEU A 42 6.31 -5.82 3.20
CA LEU A 42 7.69 -5.76 2.72
C LEU A 42 7.76 -5.80 1.18
N LEU A 43 7.00 -6.69 0.55
CA LEU A 43 6.97 -6.81 -0.91
C LEU A 43 6.39 -5.55 -1.58
N LEU A 44 5.35 -4.97 -0.99
CA LEU A 44 4.75 -3.72 -1.46
C LEU A 44 5.70 -2.53 -1.30
N GLU A 45 6.37 -2.39 -0.15
CA GLU A 45 7.36 -1.33 0.06
C GLU A 45 8.44 -1.36 -1.04
N ALA A 46 8.98 -2.55 -1.31
CA ALA A 46 9.96 -2.73 -2.38
C ALA A 46 9.38 -2.43 -3.77
N HIS A 47 8.10 -2.77 -4.02
CA HIS A 47 7.41 -2.46 -5.26
C HIS A 47 7.21 -0.96 -5.46
N ILE A 48 6.76 -0.25 -4.42
CA ILE A 48 6.57 1.21 -4.39
C ILE A 48 7.91 1.94 -4.62
N GLN A 49 8.98 1.49 -3.97
CA GLN A 49 10.32 2.05 -4.17
C GLN A 49 10.81 1.90 -5.60
N ARG A 50 10.58 0.75 -6.24
CA ARG A 50 10.89 0.55 -7.68
C ARG A 50 10.05 1.43 -8.59
N GLY A 51 8.85 1.84 -8.16
CA GLY A 51 7.99 2.77 -8.89
C GLY A 51 7.38 2.19 -10.17
N ALA A 52 7.44 0.87 -10.38
CA ALA A 52 6.82 0.23 -11.53
C ALA A 52 5.29 0.21 -11.34
N GLY A 53 4.52 0.59 -12.37
CA GLY A 53 3.05 0.54 -12.31
C GLY A 53 2.38 1.64 -11.50
N LEU A 54 3.13 2.62 -10.99
CA LEU A 54 2.60 3.78 -10.26
C LEU A 54 2.68 5.05 -11.11
N SER A 55 1.60 5.82 -11.13
CA SER A 55 1.62 7.22 -11.58
C SER A 55 2.40 8.10 -10.58
N LEU A 56 2.75 9.32 -11.01
CA LEU A 56 3.47 10.27 -10.15
C LEU A 56 2.69 10.58 -8.86
N GLU A 57 1.38 10.81 -8.96
CA GLU A 57 0.53 11.11 -7.81
C GLU A 57 0.43 9.92 -6.83
N GLU A 58 0.25 8.71 -7.36
CA GLU A 58 0.23 7.49 -6.54
C GLU A 58 1.56 7.25 -5.84
N ARG A 59 2.67 7.55 -6.54
CA ARG A 59 4.00 7.46 -5.97
C ARG A 59 4.18 8.45 -4.83
N ASP A 60 3.83 9.71 -5.03
CA ASP A 60 3.93 10.75 -4.00
C ASP A 60 3.07 10.43 -2.77
N LEU A 61 1.92 9.80 -2.97
CA LEU A 61 1.01 9.41 -1.90
C LEU A 61 1.54 8.22 -1.08
N LEU A 62 2.26 7.28 -1.71
CA LEU A 62 2.75 6.05 -1.06
C LEU A 62 4.21 6.10 -0.61
N GLN A 63 5.05 6.91 -1.25
CA GLN A 63 6.49 7.01 -0.94
C GLN A 63 6.78 7.30 0.54
N PRO A 64 6.00 8.14 1.24
CA PRO A 64 6.23 8.42 2.65
C PRO A 64 5.91 7.24 3.59
N LEU A 65 5.19 6.22 3.12
CA LEU A 65 4.79 5.09 3.96
C LEU A 65 5.96 4.15 4.20
N SER A 66 6.22 3.86 5.47
CA SER A 66 7.13 2.78 5.85
C SER A 66 6.45 1.41 5.71
N LYS A 67 7.23 0.32 5.68
CA LYS A 67 6.71 -1.06 5.86
C LYS A 67 5.67 -1.14 6.99
N ARG A 68 5.95 -0.51 8.14
CA ARG A 68 5.06 -0.60 9.31
C ARG A 68 3.74 0.14 9.08
N ASP A 69 3.77 1.27 8.37
CA ASP A 69 2.55 2.00 8.02
C ASP A 69 1.71 1.19 7.02
N ILE A 70 2.35 0.59 6.01
CA ILE A 70 1.70 -0.30 5.04
C ILE A 70 1.06 -1.50 5.76
N GLU A 71 1.81 -2.16 6.65
CA GLU A 71 1.33 -3.29 7.44
C GLU A 71 0.12 -2.92 8.31
N LEU A 72 0.16 -1.74 8.94
CA LEU A 72 -0.97 -1.21 9.72
C LEU A 72 -2.19 -0.96 8.83
N LEU A 73 -2.02 -0.26 7.70
CA LEU A 73 -3.11 0.05 6.77
C LEU A 73 -3.75 -1.21 6.17
N LEU A 74 -2.96 -2.26 5.95
CA LEU A 74 -3.46 -3.56 5.52
C LEU A 74 -4.13 -4.34 6.66
N SER A 75 -3.70 -4.18 7.91
CA SER A 75 -4.25 -4.91 9.06
C SER A 75 -5.55 -4.30 9.57
N LEU A 76 -5.77 -3.01 9.34
CA LEU A 76 -7.01 -2.31 9.67
C LEU A 76 -8.07 -2.63 8.60
N HIS A 77 -8.72 -3.79 8.74
CA HIS A 77 -9.89 -4.17 7.93
C HIS A 77 -11.16 -3.48 8.45
#